data_AF-A0A3M0BHW6-F1
#
_entry.id   AF-A0A3M0BHW6-F1
#
_cell.length_a   1.000
_cell.length_b   1.000
_cell.length_c   1.000
_cell.angle_alpha   90.00
_cell.angle_beta   90.00
_cell.angle_gamma   90.00
#
_symmetry.space_group_name_H-M   'P 1'
#
loop_
_entity.id
_entity.type
_entity.pdbx_description
1 polymer ?
#
loop_
_entity_poly.entity_id
_entity_poly.type
_entity_poly.pdbx_seq_one_letter_code
_entity_poly.pdbx_strand_id
1 'polypeptide(L)'
;MDQVVKHYKGFTIIEALVSLVILAILLVGLLAGLNIAVKYNLINHARDEARLIAQECSENIRNIPFNNIIATTVNCNNNPTNVNSPCMNINKTTADKVQRKIRNLTLDYNVGWKITDETSNLKKIIVNVCWKLFGKNYKYTIETLVSND
;
A
#
# COMPACT_ATOMS: atom_id res chain seq x y z
N MET A 1 36.35 -62.07 20.57
CA MET A 1 35.87 -60.78 20.03
C MET A 1 34.65 -60.40 20.83
N ASP A 2 34.80 -59.47 21.78
CA ASP A 2 33.73 -59.06 22.66
C ASP A 2 32.81 -58.08 21.92
N GLN A 3 31.52 -58.43 21.82
CA GLN A 3 30.52 -57.60 21.17
C GLN A 3 29.91 -56.68 22.24
N VAL A 4 30.30 -55.41 22.22
CA VAL A 4 29.70 -54.36 23.05
C VAL A 4 28.26 -54.14 22.59
N VAL A 5 27.29 -54.67 23.34
CA VAL A 5 25.86 -54.45 23.10
C VAL A 5 25.50 -53.00 23.41
N LYS A 6 25.11 -52.24 22.38
CA LYS A 6 24.60 -50.86 22.53
C LYS A 6 23.19 -50.89 23.11
N HIS A 7 23.01 -50.34 24.30
CA HIS A 7 21.69 -50.07 24.87
C HIS A 7 21.06 -48.84 24.20
N TYR A 8 19.94 -49.03 23.50
CA TYR A 8 19.10 -47.93 23.02
C TYR A 8 18.18 -47.48 24.16
N LYS A 9 18.46 -46.31 24.75
CA LYS A 9 17.52 -45.66 25.67
C LYS A 9 16.42 -44.98 24.82
N GLY A 10 15.18 -45.46 24.95
CA GLY A 10 14.00 -44.84 24.34
C GLY A 10 13.58 -43.57 25.11
N PHE A 11 12.83 -42.71 24.45
CA PHE A 11 12.28 -41.49 25.04
C PHE A 11 11.10 -41.82 25.95
N THR A 12 10.99 -41.15 27.09
CA THR A 12 9.86 -41.37 27.99
C THR A 12 8.61 -40.65 27.49
N ILE A 13 7.42 -41.19 27.77
CA ILE A 13 6.15 -40.57 27.38
C ILE A 13 6.03 -39.16 27.98
N ILE A 14 6.52 -38.97 29.21
CA ILE A 14 6.46 -37.67 29.88
C ILE A 14 7.37 -36.63 29.19
N GLU A 15 8.57 -37.00 28.73
CA GLU A 15 9.42 -36.09 27.96
C GLU A 15 8.78 -35.72 26.62
N ALA A 16 8.05 -36.65 25.97
CA ALA A 16 7.33 -36.39 24.72
C ALA A 16 6.17 -35.41 24.95
N LEU A 17 5.42 -35.58 26.04
CA LEU A 17 4.34 -34.68 26.43
C LEU A 17 4.86 -33.27 26.74
N VAL A 18 5.95 -33.16 27.49
CA VAL A 18 6.57 -31.87 27.81
C VAL A 18 7.10 -31.19 26.54
N SER A 19 7.72 -31.94 25.64
CA SER A 19 8.22 -31.43 24.36
C SER A 19 7.09 -30.91 23.46
N LEU A 20 5.94 -31.59 23.44
CA LEU A 20 4.77 -31.16 22.68
C LEU A 20 4.16 -29.87 23.26
N VAL A 21 4.13 -29.74 24.59
CA VAL A 21 3.70 -28.50 25.26
C VAL A 21 4.62 -27.34 24.92
N ILE A 22 5.94 -27.52 24.97
CA ILE A 22 6.91 -26.49 24.59
C ILE A 22 6.72 -26.10 23.11
N LEU A 23 6.56 -27.08 22.22
CA LEU A 23 6.31 -26.83 20.80
C LEU A 23 5.02 -26.03 20.59
N ALA A 24 3.94 -26.35 21.30
CA ALA A 24 2.68 -25.63 21.19
C ALA A 24 2.85 -24.14 21.56
N ILE A 25 3.60 -23.84 22.63
CA ILE A 25 3.90 -22.46 23.05
C ILE A 25 4.70 -21.73 21.96
N LEU A 26 5.71 -22.39 21.37
CA LEU A 26 6.51 -21.81 20.29
C LEU A 26 5.68 -21.52 19.03
N LEU A 27 4.78 -22.42 18.65
CA LEU A 27 3.93 -22.25 17.47
C LEU A 27 2.96 -21.08 17.62
N VAL A 28 2.41 -20.85 18.82
CA VAL A 28 1.58 -19.67 19.09
C VAL A 28 2.39 -18.38 18.91
N GLY A 29 3.62 -18.35 19.42
CA GLY A 29 4.54 -17.21 19.20
C GLY A 29 4.85 -16.98 17.72
N LEU A 30 5.12 -18.05 16.98
CA LEU A 30 5.43 -17.97 15.55
C LEU A 30 4.24 -17.48 14.72
N LEU A 31 3.02 -17.91 15.04
CA LEU A 31 1.81 -17.46 14.36
C LEU A 31 1.58 -15.95 14.56
N ALA A 32 1.85 -15.43 15.76
CA ALA A 32 1.81 -14.00 16.01
C ALA A 32 2.85 -13.24 15.17
N GLY A 33 4.08 -13.76 15.11
CA GLY A 33 5.16 -13.20 14.27
C GLY A 33 4.82 -13.19 12.78
N LEU A 34 4.27 -14.29 12.26
CA LEU A 34 3.86 -14.41 10.86
C LEU A 34 2.80 -13.36 10.49
N ASN A 35 1.80 -13.17 11.35
CA ASN A 35 0.75 -12.17 11.11
C ASN A 35 1.32 -10.75 10.99
N ILE A 36 2.33 -10.42 11.80
CA ILE A 36 3.01 -9.14 11.73
C ILE A 36 3.75 -9.01 10.39
N ALA A 37 4.53 -10.02 10.00
CA ALA A 37 5.28 -10.01 8.75
C ALA A 37 4.36 -9.84 7.52
N VAL A 38 3.23 -10.56 7.48
CA VAL A 38 2.23 -10.42 6.41
C VAL A 38 1.65 -9.01 6.36
N LYS A 39 1.31 -8.42 7.52
CA LYS A 39 0.79 -7.04 7.58
C LYS A 39 1.78 -6.02 7.02
N TYR A 40 3.06 -6.11 7.39
CA TYR A 40 4.08 -5.22 6.86
C TYR A 40 4.26 -5.37 5.35
N ASN A 41 4.29 -6.60 4.84
CA ASN A 41 4.39 -6.85 3.40
C ASN A 41 3.21 -6.23 2.63
N LEU A 42 1.99 -6.33 3.15
CA LEU A 42 0.80 -5.74 2.52
C LEU A 42 0.84 -4.21 2.55
N ILE A 43 1.27 -3.61 3.66
CA ILE A 43 1.40 -2.15 3.76
C ILE A 43 2.43 -1.62 2.76
N ASN A 44 3.58 -2.29 2.64
CA ASN A 44 4.63 -1.89 1.69
C ASN A 44 4.14 -2.02 0.24
N HIS A 45 3.52 -3.15 -0.10
CA HIS A 45 2.97 -3.34 -1.44
C HIS A 45 1.87 -2.32 -1.76
N ALA A 46 1.01 -1.98 -0.79
CA ALA A 46 -0.01 -0.95 -0.98
C ALA A 46 0.59 0.44 -1.19
N ARG A 47 1.73 0.73 -0.56
CA ARG A 47 2.49 1.97 -0.75
C ARG A 47 3.18 2.02 -2.11
N ASP A 48 3.70 0.89 -2.59
CA ASP A 48 4.30 0.80 -3.92
C ASP A 48 3.25 1.04 -5.02
N GLU A 49 2.05 0.47 -4.87
CA GLU A 49 0.91 0.77 -5.76
C GLU A 49 0.52 2.25 -5.69
N ALA A 50 0.46 2.85 -4.49
CA ALA A 50 0.18 4.27 -4.35
C ALA A 50 1.21 5.15 -5.06
N ARG A 51 2.49 4.76 -5.04
CA ARG A 51 3.56 5.43 -5.78
C ARG A 51 3.36 5.34 -7.28
N LEU A 52 3.03 4.15 -7.79
CA LEU A 52 2.75 3.95 -9.21
C LEU A 52 1.55 4.78 -9.67
N ILE A 53 0.46 4.79 -8.91
CA ILE A 53 -0.73 5.62 -9.18
C ILE A 53 -0.37 7.10 -9.20
N ALA A 54 0.43 7.57 -8.24
CA ALA A 54 0.86 8.95 -8.19
C ALA A 54 1.70 9.31 -9.42
N GLN A 55 2.65 8.44 -9.81
CA GLN A 55 3.47 8.63 -10.99
C GLN A 55 2.64 8.66 -12.27
N GLU A 56 1.72 7.71 -12.45
CA GLU A 56 0.77 7.67 -13.58
C GLU A 56 -0.07 8.95 -13.63
N CYS A 57 -0.57 9.42 -12.48
CA CYS A 57 -1.27 10.69 -12.39
C CYS A 57 -0.41 11.87 -12.84
N SER A 58 0.85 11.96 -12.42
CA SER A 58 1.75 13.05 -12.82
C SER A 58 2.02 13.05 -14.32
N GLU A 59 2.14 11.88 -14.96
CA GLU A 59 2.25 11.81 -16.42
C GLU A 59 0.95 12.20 -17.11
N ASN A 60 -0.21 11.76 -16.59
CA ASN A 60 -1.51 12.17 -17.14
C ASN A 60 -1.72 13.68 -17.04
N ILE A 61 -1.36 14.30 -15.91
CA ILE A 61 -1.42 15.74 -15.71
C ILE A 61 -0.51 16.47 -16.72
N ARG A 62 0.70 15.95 -16.98
CA ARG A 62 1.62 16.52 -17.98
C ARG A 62 1.07 16.49 -19.41
N ASN A 63 0.15 15.58 -19.71
CA ASN A 63 -0.48 15.47 -21.02
C ASN A 63 -1.73 16.36 -21.18
N ILE A 64 -2.07 17.18 -20.17
CA ILE A 64 -3.24 18.07 -20.22
C ILE A 64 -2.81 19.50 -20.50
N PRO A 65 -3.58 20.24 -21.33
CA PRO A 65 -3.32 21.66 -21.57
C PRO A 65 -3.25 22.45 -20.27
N PHE A 66 -2.27 23.35 -20.17
CA PHE A 66 -1.98 24.15 -18.98
C PHE A 66 -3.22 24.82 -18.34
N ASN A 67 -4.14 25.33 -19.18
CA ASN A 67 -5.35 26.03 -18.73
C ASN A 67 -6.45 25.11 -18.18
N ASN A 68 -6.42 23.81 -18.50
CA ASN A 68 -7.46 22.85 -18.11
C ASN A 68 -7.16 22.16 -16.78
N ILE A 69 -6.05 22.50 -16.13
CA ILE A 69 -5.64 21.93 -14.86
C ILE A 69 -6.30 22.71 -13.72
N ILE A 70 -7.31 22.11 -13.08
CA ILE A 70 -8.06 22.69 -11.96
C ILE A 70 -7.70 21.95 -10.68
N ALA A 71 -7.42 22.64 -9.58
CA ALA A 71 -7.07 21.99 -8.32
C ALA A 71 -8.24 21.17 -7.73
N THR A 72 -7.92 19.97 -7.25
CA THR A 72 -8.86 19.03 -6.63
C THR A 72 -8.34 18.56 -5.29
N THR A 73 -9.03 18.95 -4.22
CA THR A 73 -8.67 18.49 -2.88
C THR A 73 -9.15 17.06 -2.65
N VAL A 74 -8.25 16.18 -2.20
CA VAL A 74 -8.60 14.81 -1.81
C VAL A 74 -8.36 14.59 -0.33
N ASN A 75 -9.29 13.87 0.29
CA ASN A 75 -9.16 13.27 1.60
C ASN A 75 -9.65 11.80 1.50
N CYS A 76 -9.11 10.96 2.38
CA CYS A 76 -9.30 9.50 2.39
C CYS A 76 -10.78 9.09 2.55
N ASN A 77 -11.63 10.01 3.02
CA ASN A 77 -13.04 9.76 3.34
C ASN A 77 -13.99 10.40 2.32
N ASN A 78 -13.48 11.07 1.29
CA ASN A 78 -14.30 11.67 0.25
C ASN A 78 -14.98 10.53 -0.54
N ASN A 79 -16.06 10.82 -1.26
CA ASN A 79 -16.63 9.87 -2.22
C ASN A 79 -16.24 10.30 -3.66
N PRO A 80 -15.00 10.00 -4.11
CA PRO A 80 -14.54 10.35 -5.45
C PRO A 80 -15.22 9.56 -6.55
N THR A 81 -15.10 10.05 -7.78
CA THR A 81 -15.62 9.40 -8.98
C THR A 81 -14.77 8.19 -9.35
N ASN A 82 -15.41 7.05 -9.63
CA ASN A 82 -14.71 5.85 -10.09
C ASN A 82 -14.12 6.09 -11.48
N VAL A 83 -12.82 5.84 -11.63
CA VAL A 83 -12.09 5.97 -12.89
C VAL A 83 -11.15 4.78 -13.10
N ASN A 84 -10.86 4.46 -14.36
CA ASN A 84 -10.01 3.33 -14.71
C ASN A 84 -8.50 3.66 -14.64
N SER A 85 -8.16 4.94 -14.76
CA SER A 85 -6.80 5.50 -14.66
C SER A 85 -6.85 6.75 -13.78
N PRO A 86 -5.80 7.04 -12.98
CA PRO A 86 -5.78 8.20 -12.10
C PRO A 86 -5.70 9.51 -12.87
N CYS A 87 -6.31 10.55 -12.29
CA CYS A 87 -6.24 11.92 -12.78
C CYS A 87 -6.82 12.02 -14.21
N MET A 88 -7.99 11.41 -14.40
CA MET A 88 -8.78 11.50 -15.64
C MET A 88 -9.79 12.65 -15.58
N ASN A 89 -10.21 13.08 -14.38
CA ASN A 89 -11.15 14.19 -14.20
C ASN A 89 -10.45 15.50 -13.83
N ILE A 90 -9.31 15.81 -14.45
CA ILE A 90 -8.48 16.98 -14.10
C ILE A 90 -9.19 18.32 -14.38
N ASN A 91 -10.15 18.32 -15.31
CA ASN A 91 -11.00 19.45 -15.63
C ASN A 91 -12.24 19.59 -14.72
N LYS A 92 -12.30 18.83 -13.62
CA LYS A 92 -13.37 18.87 -12.62
C LYS A 92 -12.78 18.99 -11.22
N THR A 93 -13.59 19.48 -10.28
CA THR A 93 -13.23 19.64 -8.86
C THR A 93 -13.35 18.34 -8.04
N THR A 94 -13.64 17.21 -8.70
CA THR A 94 -13.86 15.91 -8.06
C THR A 94 -12.60 15.06 -8.09
N ALA A 95 -12.26 14.47 -6.94
CA ALA A 95 -11.17 13.50 -6.85
C ALA A 95 -11.52 12.20 -7.59
N ASP A 96 -10.49 11.44 -7.94
CA ASP A 96 -10.58 10.19 -8.66
C ASP A 96 -10.44 8.99 -7.73
N LYS A 97 -11.23 7.94 -7.96
CA LYS A 97 -11.13 6.66 -7.29
C LYS A 97 -10.60 5.62 -8.26
N VAL A 98 -9.43 5.08 -7.95
CA VAL A 98 -8.80 4.01 -8.72
C VAL A 98 -8.75 2.75 -7.86
N GLN A 99 -9.20 1.63 -8.40
CA GLN A 99 -9.10 0.35 -7.73
C GLN A 99 -7.85 -0.39 -8.21
N ARG A 100 -7.05 -0.90 -7.27
CA ARG A 100 -5.92 -1.79 -7.59
C ARG A 100 -6.03 -3.08 -6.80
N LYS A 101 -5.67 -4.18 -7.47
CA LYS A 101 -5.68 -5.52 -6.87
C LYS A 101 -4.28 -5.84 -6.35
N ILE A 102 -4.18 -6.03 -5.04
CA ILE A 102 -2.97 -6.47 -4.35
C ILE A 102 -3.21 -7.91 -3.89
N ARG A 103 -2.72 -8.86 -4.69
CA ARG A 103 -2.96 -10.30 -4.48
C ARG A 103 -4.46 -10.63 -4.47
N ASN A 104 -5.04 -11.03 -3.34
CA ASN A 104 -6.47 -11.33 -3.19
C ASN A 104 -7.25 -10.20 -2.50
N LEU A 105 -6.63 -9.02 -2.35
CA LEU A 105 -7.24 -7.83 -1.75
C LEU A 105 -7.40 -6.75 -2.81
N THR A 106 -8.60 -6.20 -2.94
CA THR A 106 -8.85 -5.02 -3.76
C THR A 106 -8.81 -3.79 -2.86
N LEU A 107 -7.97 -2.83 -3.19
CA LEU A 107 -7.85 -1.57 -2.47
C LEU A 107 -8.30 -0.40 -3.34
N ASP A 108 -9.08 0.48 -2.73
CA ASP A 108 -9.50 1.73 -3.33
C ASP A 108 -8.50 2.83 -2.98
N TYR A 109 -8.03 3.53 -4.01
CA TYR A 109 -7.14 4.66 -3.91
C TYR A 109 -7.87 5.92 -4.36
N ASN A 110 -7.91 6.91 -3.48
CA ASN A 110 -8.44 8.22 -3.79
C ASN A 110 -7.27 9.12 -4.21
N VAL A 111 -7.38 9.77 -5.36
CA VAL A 111 -6.35 10.61 -5.95
C VAL A 111 -6.89 12.02 -6.16
N GLY A 112 -6.13 13.02 -5.75
CA GLY A 112 -6.40 14.42 -6.08
C GLY A 112 -5.11 15.21 -6.09
N TRP A 113 -5.17 16.45 -6.56
CA TRP A 113 -3.99 17.27 -6.79
C TRP A 113 -4.25 18.72 -6.39
N LYS A 114 -3.24 19.38 -5.84
CA LYS A 114 -3.31 20.79 -5.47
C LYS A 114 -2.34 21.59 -6.30
N ILE A 115 -2.72 22.82 -6.65
CA ILE A 115 -1.84 23.77 -7.31
C ILE A 115 -1.40 24.76 -6.21
N THR A 116 -0.08 24.87 -5.99
CA THR A 116 0.47 25.75 -4.94
C THR A 116 1.17 26.98 -5.48
N ASP A 117 1.86 26.85 -6.62
CA ASP A 117 2.52 27.95 -7.30
C ASP A 117 2.00 28.01 -8.73
N GLU A 118 1.21 29.03 -9.06
CA GLU A 118 0.68 29.27 -10.40
C GLU A 118 1.19 30.62 -10.89
N THR A 119 2.09 30.59 -11.87
CA THR A 119 2.45 31.75 -12.70
C THR A 119 1.75 31.63 -14.05
N SER A 120 1.88 32.63 -14.92
CA SER A 120 1.31 32.56 -16.27
C SER A 120 1.82 31.37 -17.09
N ASN A 121 3.02 30.85 -16.76
CA ASN A 121 3.71 29.83 -17.55
C ASN A 121 4.15 28.60 -16.75
N LEU A 122 3.89 28.53 -15.44
CA LEU A 122 4.33 27.43 -14.59
C LEU A 122 3.29 27.12 -13.52
N LYS A 123 2.97 25.83 -13.37
CA LYS A 123 2.15 25.30 -12.29
C LYS A 123 2.94 24.26 -11.51
N LYS A 124 3.11 24.47 -10.21
CA LYS A 124 3.52 23.40 -9.28
C LYS A 124 2.29 22.64 -8.82
N ILE A 125 2.28 21.36 -9.11
CA ILE A 125 1.17 20.46 -8.83
C ILE A 125 1.62 19.40 -7.83
N ILE A 126 0.89 19.31 -6.73
CA ILE A 126 1.11 18.35 -5.66
C ILE A 126 0.05 17.27 -5.77
N VAL A 127 0.42 16.09 -6.26
CA VAL A 127 -0.46 14.93 -6.36
C VAL A 127 -0.49 14.23 -5.00
N ASN A 128 -1.70 14.01 -4.50
CA ASN A 128 -1.98 13.35 -3.24
C ASN A 128 -2.77 12.07 -3.53
N VAL A 129 -2.24 10.94 -3.10
CA VAL A 129 -2.92 9.64 -3.14
C VAL A 129 -3.20 9.21 -1.70
N CYS A 130 -4.42 8.78 -1.41
CA CYS A 130 -4.77 8.25 -0.11
C CYS A 130 -5.59 6.98 -0.20
N TRP A 131 -5.38 6.09 0.77
CA TRP A 131 -6.04 4.79 0.84
C TRP A 131 -6.24 4.37 2.29
N LYS A 132 -7.12 3.39 2.52
CA LYS A 132 -7.40 2.84 3.84
C LYS A 132 -7.02 1.36 3.89
N LEU A 133 -6.22 0.98 4.89
CA LEU A 133 -5.81 -0.40 5.11
C LEU A 133 -5.77 -0.70 6.61
N PHE A 134 -6.32 -1.84 7.04
CA PHE A 134 -6.43 -2.24 8.46
C PHE A 134 -7.05 -1.15 9.36
N GLY A 135 -8.05 -0.42 8.85
CA GLY A 135 -8.73 0.65 9.59
C GLY A 135 -7.95 1.97 9.69
N LYS A 136 -6.69 2.02 9.21
CA LYS A 136 -5.86 3.22 9.21
C LYS A 136 -5.83 3.85 7.82
N ASN A 137 -5.81 5.18 7.79
CA ASN A 137 -5.65 5.94 6.57
C ASN A 137 -4.16 6.18 6.30
N TYR A 138 -3.76 5.95 5.05
CA TYR A 138 -2.42 6.17 4.56
C TYR A 138 -2.45 7.20 3.43
N LYS A 139 -1.34 7.90 3.27
CA LYS A 139 -1.19 8.94 2.26
C LYS A 139 0.20 8.88 1.64
N TYR A 140 0.25 9.14 0.34
CA TYR A 140 1.46 9.34 -0.43
C TYR A 140 1.33 10.62 -1.26
N THR A 141 2.41 11.37 -1.37
CA THR A 141 2.42 12.66 -2.06
C THR A 141 3.64 12.74 -2.95
N ILE A 142 3.46 13.25 -4.17
CA ILE A 142 4.55 13.65 -5.06
C ILE A 142 4.28 15.04 -5.63
N GLU A 143 5.35 15.70 -6.05
CA GLU A 143 5.30 17.02 -6.65
C GLU A 143 5.74 16.93 -8.10
N THR A 144 5.06 17.69 -8.97
CA THR A 144 5.38 17.79 -10.38
C THR A 144 5.25 19.23 -10.84
N LEU A 145 6.01 19.61 -11.85
CA LEU A 145 5.99 20.93 -12.48
C LEU A 145 5.44 20.78 -13.90
N VAL A 146 4.54 21.68 -14.27
CA VAL A 146 3.98 21.78 -15.62
C VAL A 146 4.21 23.19 -16.14
N SER A 147 4.86 23.34 -17.28
CA SER A 147 5.03 24.61 -17.98
C SER A 147 3.96 24.82 -19.05
N ASN A 148 3.69 26.08 -19.37
CA ASN A 148 2.96 26.49 -20.57
C ASN A 148 4.02 26.82 -21.63
N ASP A 149 4.31 25.87 -22.51
CA ASP A 149 5.24 26.05 -23.64
C ASP A 149 4.52 26.66 -24.85
#